data_AF-A0A494VWE0-F1
#
_entry.id   AF-A0A494VWE0-F1
#
_cell.length_a   1.000
_cell.length_b   1.000
_cell.length_c   1.000
_cell.angle_alpha   90.00
_cell.angle_beta   90.00
_cell.angle_gamma   90.00
#
_symmetry.space_group_name_H-M   'P 1'
#
loop_
_entity.id
_entity.type
_entity.pdbx_description
1 polymer ?
#
loop_
_entity_poly.entity_id
_entity_poly.type
_entity_poly.pdbx_seq_one_letter_code
_entity_poly.pdbx_strand_id
1 'polypeptide(L)'
;MLENDKIFLLSFILRTGMYVYPTDEFTIQSFLNGYEMGKGKGNDFDFMLQLEGYLKEKHKLPISNTRWHGQIVSYAKKKSISWYTAFRKISLEILATDKNGGFNEEMKSILKVFIGNLINQIGTTPPSFYDRQWHNERWVENYLTFVPIKNAWFKALWNKKEFQVLKSIHQLILKEITSEPDIVYSPTETLLELKNRYKSLQH
;
A
#
# COMPACT_ATOMS: atom_id res chain seq x y z
N MET A 1 -0.42 16.49 11.89
CA MET A 1 0.75 15.99 11.11
C MET A 1 1.21 17.00 10.06
N LEU A 2 2.49 17.38 10.10
CA LEU A 2 3.12 18.26 9.11
C LEU A 2 3.36 17.54 7.76
N GLU A 3 3.58 18.30 6.69
CA GLU A 3 3.77 17.75 5.34
C GLU A 3 5.01 16.83 5.22
N ASN A 4 6.14 17.24 5.77
CA ASN A 4 7.37 16.43 5.78
C ASN A 4 7.17 15.10 6.51
N ASP A 5 6.34 15.10 7.56
CA ASP A 5 6.04 13.87 8.29
C ASP A 5 5.17 12.91 7.47
N LYS A 6 4.25 13.44 6.65
CA LYS A 6 3.46 12.64 5.72
C LYS A 6 4.32 12.02 4.63
N ILE A 7 5.26 12.77 4.06
CA ILE A 7 6.20 12.27 3.05
C ILE A 7 7.10 11.18 3.63
N PHE A 8 7.61 11.40 4.85
CA PHE A 8 8.36 10.39 5.59
C PHE A 8 7.52 9.12 5.79
N LEU A 9 6.32 9.28 6.34
CA LEU A 9 5.44 8.15 6.65
C LEU A 9 5.04 7.39 5.37
N LEU A 10 4.75 8.10 4.28
CA LEU A 10 4.51 7.49 2.98
C LEU A 10 5.71 6.67 2.52
N SER A 11 6.93 7.22 2.61
CA SER A 11 8.16 6.53 2.26
C SER A 11 8.39 5.29 3.13
N PHE A 12 8.13 5.39 4.43
CA PHE A 12 8.20 4.27 5.38
C PHE A 12 7.19 3.16 5.04
N ILE A 13 5.95 3.49 4.71
CA ILE A 13 4.90 2.53 4.34
C ILE A 13 5.27 1.80 3.04
N LEU A 14 5.79 2.53 2.04
CA LEU A 14 6.15 1.98 0.73
C LEU A 14 7.42 1.12 0.80
N ARG A 15 8.33 1.41 1.73
CA ARG A 15 9.67 0.78 1.80
C ARG A 15 10.06 0.37 3.22
N THR A 16 9.14 -0.20 3.99
CA THR A 16 9.34 -0.47 5.44
C THR A 16 10.62 -1.26 5.73
N GLY A 17 10.96 -2.23 4.88
CA GLY A 17 12.19 -3.03 5.02
C GLY A 17 13.51 -2.25 4.87
N MET A 18 13.48 -0.99 4.39
CA MET A 18 14.65 -0.10 4.40
C MET A 18 14.86 0.59 5.75
N TYR A 19 13.82 0.65 6.59
CA TYR A 19 13.85 1.36 7.87
C TYR A 19 13.94 0.39 9.05
N VAL A 20 13.32 -0.77 8.93
CA VAL A 20 13.30 -1.80 9.98
C VAL A 20 13.55 -3.20 9.42
N TYR A 21 14.34 -3.98 10.15
CA TYR A 21 14.59 -5.38 9.88
C TYR A 21 14.69 -6.17 11.20
N PRO A 22 14.01 -7.33 11.34
CA PRO A 22 13.00 -7.88 10.44
C PRO A 22 11.78 -6.95 10.26
N THR A 23 11.00 -7.12 9.19
CA THR A 23 9.76 -6.33 8.97
C THR A 23 8.58 -7.05 9.62
N ASP A 24 8.42 -6.86 10.93
CA ASP A 24 7.34 -7.46 11.71
C ASP A 24 6.60 -6.41 12.57
N GLU A 25 5.55 -6.87 13.25
CA GLU A 25 4.70 -6.02 14.10
C GLU A 25 5.52 -5.29 15.18
N PHE A 26 6.44 -5.98 15.84
CA PHE A 26 7.19 -5.44 16.97
C PHE A 26 8.20 -4.38 16.53
N THR A 27 8.95 -4.64 15.46
CA THR A 27 9.96 -3.69 14.95
C THR A 27 9.30 -2.44 14.37
N ILE A 28 8.17 -2.59 13.67
CA ILE A 28 7.40 -1.46 13.15
C ILE A 28 6.85 -0.60 14.29
N GLN A 29 6.25 -1.22 15.31
CA GLN A 29 5.77 -0.50 16.49
C GLN A 29 6.89 0.26 17.20
N SER A 30 8.02 -0.42 17.44
CA SER A 30 9.17 0.17 18.14
C SER A 30 9.72 1.38 17.37
N PHE A 31 9.84 1.25 16.05
CA PHE A 31 10.31 2.34 15.18
C PHE A 31 9.36 3.55 15.19
N LEU A 32 8.04 3.33 15.04
CA LEU A 32 7.07 4.42 15.05
C LEU A 32 7.00 5.11 16.42
N ASN A 33 7.03 4.35 17.51
CA ASN A 33 7.10 4.89 18.87
C ASN A 33 8.36 5.75 19.05
N GLY A 34 9.52 5.23 18.64
CA GLY A 34 10.79 5.96 18.73
C GLY A 34 10.80 7.23 17.87
N TYR A 35 10.24 7.16 16.66
CA TYR A 35 10.13 8.33 15.77
C TYR A 35 9.23 9.42 16.36
N GLU A 36 8.06 9.06 16.87
CA GLU A 36 7.13 10.00 17.50
C GLU A 36 7.71 10.61 18.78
N MET A 37 8.38 9.81 19.62
CA MET A 37 9.07 10.33 20.82
C MET A 37 10.24 11.27 20.45
N GLY A 38 11.01 10.93 19.42
CA GLY A 38 12.15 11.72 18.96
C GLY A 38 11.76 13.08 18.38
N LYS A 39 10.53 13.25 17.92
CA LYS A 39 9.98 14.53 17.46
C LYS A 39 9.73 15.53 18.59
N GLY A 40 9.72 15.09 19.85
CA GLY A 40 9.59 15.95 21.04
C GLY A 40 8.17 16.45 21.33
N LYS A 41 7.96 16.96 22.55
CA LYS A 41 6.68 17.56 22.97
C LYS A 41 6.45 18.87 22.20
N GLY A 42 5.30 19.00 21.54
CA GLY A 42 4.92 20.18 20.75
C GLY A 42 5.01 19.99 19.23
N ASN A 43 5.39 18.80 18.77
CA ASN A 43 5.29 18.43 17.35
C ASN A 43 3.91 17.83 17.06
N ASP A 44 3.28 18.26 15.95
CA ASP A 44 1.96 17.76 15.50
C ASP A 44 2.04 16.36 14.86
N PHE A 45 3.06 15.56 15.18
CA PHE A 45 3.17 14.18 14.69
C PHE A 45 2.36 13.25 15.59
N ASP A 46 1.05 13.20 15.36
CA ASP A 46 0.07 12.44 16.14
C ASP A 46 -0.42 11.19 15.37
N PHE A 47 0.45 10.58 14.56
CA PHE A 47 0.05 9.51 13.65
C PHE A 47 -0.63 8.34 14.35
N MET A 48 -0.08 7.90 15.50
CA MET A 48 -0.67 6.80 16.26
C MET A 48 -2.09 7.12 16.75
N LEU A 49 -2.33 8.35 17.22
CA LEU A 49 -3.67 8.81 17.61
C LEU A 49 -4.62 8.89 16.42
N GLN A 50 -4.14 9.40 15.27
CA GLN A 50 -4.94 9.40 14.03
C GLN A 50 -5.32 7.97 13.61
N LEU A 51 -4.42 7.01 13.80
CA LEU A 51 -4.67 5.61 13.45
C LEU A 51 -5.72 4.96 14.35
N GLU A 52 -5.70 5.22 15.66
CA GLU A 52 -6.76 4.80 16.59
C GLU A 52 -8.11 5.41 16.24
N GLY A 53 -8.13 6.72 16.02
CA GLY A 53 -9.33 7.47 15.64
C GLY A 53 -9.93 6.92 14.35
N TYR A 54 -9.10 6.69 13.33
CA TYR A 54 -9.52 6.16 12.04
C TYR A 54 -10.15 4.77 12.15
N LEU A 55 -9.50 3.85 12.87
CA LEU A 55 -10.00 2.48 13.06
C LEU A 55 -11.31 2.46 13.86
N LYS A 56 -11.42 3.34 14.86
CA LYS A 56 -12.65 3.51 15.65
C LYS A 56 -13.79 4.08 14.80
N GLU A 57 -13.56 5.18 14.10
CA GLU A 57 -14.61 5.92 13.41
C GLU A 57 -15.06 5.23 12.12
N LYS A 58 -14.11 4.84 11.26
CA LYS A 58 -14.38 4.26 9.95
C LYS A 58 -14.67 2.77 10.01
N HIS A 59 -13.92 2.02 10.81
CA HIS A 59 -14.03 0.56 10.86
C HIS A 59 -14.83 0.03 12.06
N LYS A 60 -15.30 0.93 12.94
CA LYS A 60 -16.07 0.61 14.15
C LYS A 60 -15.34 -0.38 15.06
N LEU A 61 -14.02 -0.27 15.12
CA LEU A 61 -13.19 -1.09 15.99
C LEU A 61 -13.01 -0.37 17.34
N PRO A 62 -13.49 -0.94 18.45
CA PRO A 62 -13.32 -0.31 19.76
C PRO A 62 -11.84 -0.12 20.08
N ILE A 63 -11.53 0.87 20.91
CA ILE A 63 -10.16 1.09 21.38
C ILE A 63 -9.74 -0.16 22.18
N SER A 64 -8.60 -0.73 21.81
CA SER A 64 -8.05 -1.90 22.50
C SER A 64 -7.19 -1.48 23.70
N ASN A 65 -7.01 -2.38 24.67
CA ASN A 65 -5.98 -2.21 25.72
C ASN A 65 -4.58 -2.11 25.11
N THR A 66 -4.40 -2.83 24.01
CA THR A 66 -3.26 -2.77 23.08
C THR A 66 -3.44 -1.67 22.04
N ARG A 67 -4.17 -0.59 22.34
CA ARG A 67 -4.23 0.64 21.54
C ARG A 67 -4.46 0.38 20.04
N TRP A 68 -3.83 1.20 19.19
CA TRP A 68 -3.88 1.09 17.74
C TRP A 68 -3.43 -0.28 17.20
N HIS A 69 -2.43 -0.91 17.82
CA HIS A 69 -1.89 -2.16 17.32
C HIS A 69 -2.88 -3.33 17.47
N GLY A 70 -3.60 -3.40 18.60
CA GLY A 70 -4.71 -4.34 18.79
C GLY A 70 -5.87 -4.12 17.82
N GLN A 71 -6.14 -2.86 17.46
CA GLN A 71 -7.14 -2.54 16.44
C GLN A 71 -6.70 -2.99 15.05
N ILE A 72 -5.41 -2.86 14.69
CA ILE A 72 -4.88 -3.41 13.43
C ILE A 72 -4.97 -4.93 13.40
N VAL A 73 -4.66 -5.64 14.49
CA VAL A 73 -4.86 -7.10 14.59
C VAL A 73 -6.33 -7.47 14.32
N SER A 74 -7.26 -6.75 14.95
CA SER A 74 -8.70 -6.97 14.78
C SER A 74 -9.16 -6.70 13.34
N TYR A 75 -8.65 -5.64 12.73
CA TYR A 75 -8.90 -5.33 11.32
C TYR A 75 -8.36 -6.41 10.39
N ALA A 76 -7.11 -6.84 10.59
CA ALA A 76 -6.42 -7.84 9.80
C ALA A 76 -7.19 -9.17 9.80
N LYS A 77 -7.61 -9.63 10.99
CA LYS A 77 -8.47 -10.81 11.16
C LYS A 77 -9.80 -10.66 10.43
N LYS A 78 -10.49 -9.52 10.59
CA LYS A 78 -11.78 -9.24 9.92
C LYS A 78 -11.66 -9.23 8.39
N LYS A 79 -10.48 -8.92 7.86
CA LYS A 79 -10.20 -8.83 6.42
C LYS A 79 -9.45 -10.03 5.85
N SER A 80 -9.10 -11.01 6.68
CA SER A 80 -8.27 -12.16 6.30
C SER A 80 -6.98 -11.74 5.57
N ILE A 81 -6.27 -10.75 6.12
CA ILE A 81 -4.99 -10.26 5.60
C ILE A 81 -3.94 -10.26 6.71
N SER A 82 -2.65 -10.15 6.35
CA SER A 82 -1.58 -10.03 7.33
C SER A 82 -1.69 -8.72 8.12
N TRP A 83 -1.13 -8.71 9.33
CA TRP A 83 -1.03 -7.48 10.14
C TRP A 83 -0.29 -6.37 9.38
N TYR A 84 0.79 -6.73 8.68
CA TYR A 84 1.60 -5.80 7.91
C TYR A 84 0.84 -5.21 6.71
N THR A 85 0.08 -6.03 5.98
CA THR A 85 -0.84 -5.55 4.93
C THR A 85 -1.86 -4.57 5.52
N ALA A 86 -2.48 -4.94 6.64
CA ALA A 86 -3.50 -4.13 7.30
C ALA A 86 -2.95 -2.77 7.76
N PHE A 87 -1.79 -2.77 8.42
CA PHE A 87 -1.08 -1.56 8.82
C PHE A 87 -0.89 -0.64 7.62
N ARG A 88 -0.22 -1.11 6.57
CA ARG A 88 0.08 -0.28 5.39
C ARG A 88 -1.17 0.26 4.70
N LYS A 89 -2.22 -0.55 4.56
CA LYS A 89 -3.50 -0.12 3.98
C LYS A 89 -4.12 1.02 4.79
N ILE A 90 -4.21 0.85 6.11
CA ILE A 90 -4.83 1.86 6.99
C ILE A 90 -3.99 3.12 7.04
N SER A 91 -2.66 3.01 7.15
CA SER A 91 -1.77 4.17 7.14
C SER A 91 -1.89 4.98 5.85
N LEU A 92 -1.98 4.31 4.69
CA LEU A 92 -2.17 4.97 3.41
C LEU A 92 -3.53 5.66 3.31
N GLU A 93 -4.60 5.03 3.83
CA GLU A 93 -5.91 5.64 3.86
C GLU A 93 -5.97 6.87 4.78
N ILE A 94 -5.28 6.86 5.92
CA ILE A 94 -5.16 8.03 6.80
C ILE A 94 -4.50 9.19 6.05
N LEU A 95 -3.36 8.96 5.42
CA LEU A 95 -2.66 9.97 4.61
C LEU A 95 -3.55 10.53 3.50
N ALA A 96 -4.38 9.68 2.88
CA ALA A 96 -5.28 10.08 1.81
C ALA A 96 -6.51 10.88 2.28
N THR A 97 -6.97 10.65 3.52
CA THR A 97 -8.18 11.27 4.09
C THR A 97 -7.90 12.40 5.07
N ASP A 98 -6.63 12.79 5.23
CA ASP A 98 -6.27 13.85 6.16
C ASP A 98 -7.00 15.15 5.83
N LYS A 99 -7.58 15.76 6.87
CA LYS A 99 -8.32 17.03 6.82
C LYS A 99 -7.45 18.18 6.28
N ASN A 100 -6.13 18.04 6.34
CA ASN A 100 -5.16 18.98 5.79
C ASN A 100 -4.81 18.71 4.31
N GLY A 101 -5.78 18.26 3.49
CA GLY A 101 -5.66 18.24 2.02
C GLY A 101 -5.26 16.92 1.35
N GLY A 102 -5.23 15.80 2.09
CA GLY A 102 -4.85 14.49 1.52
C GLY A 102 -3.42 14.45 0.95
N PHE A 103 -3.22 13.73 -0.16
CA PHE A 103 -1.92 13.69 -0.86
C PHE A 103 -1.68 14.99 -1.64
N ASN A 104 -0.54 15.64 -1.38
CA ASN A 104 -0.01 16.73 -2.23
C ASN A 104 0.57 16.16 -3.55
N GLU A 105 1.05 17.03 -4.45
CA GLU A 105 1.62 16.60 -5.74
C GLU A 105 2.88 15.73 -5.59
N GLU A 106 3.72 15.99 -4.58
CA GLU A 106 4.91 15.17 -4.33
C GLU A 106 4.54 13.73 -3.91
N MET A 107 3.63 13.58 -2.95
CA MET A 107 3.13 12.29 -2.48
C MET A 107 2.41 11.54 -3.59
N LYS A 108 1.62 12.24 -4.43
CA LYS A 108 1.01 11.66 -5.63
C LYS A 108 2.08 11.13 -6.58
N SER A 109 3.14 11.90 -6.84
CA SER A 109 4.26 11.49 -7.68
C SER A 109 4.96 10.24 -7.13
N ILE A 110 5.30 10.23 -5.83
CA ILE A 110 5.92 9.08 -5.15
C ILE A 110 5.06 7.82 -5.31
N LEU A 111 3.74 7.94 -5.07
CA LEU A 111 2.80 6.83 -5.21
C LEU A 111 2.70 6.34 -6.65
N LYS A 112 2.58 7.25 -7.63
CA LYS A 112 2.52 6.89 -9.05
C LYS A 112 3.77 6.14 -9.50
N VAL A 113 4.96 6.62 -9.11
CA VAL A 113 6.23 5.95 -9.43
C VAL A 113 6.26 4.54 -8.82
N PHE A 114 5.86 4.41 -7.55
CA PHE A 114 5.83 3.11 -6.89
C PHE A 114 4.86 2.13 -7.57
N ILE A 115 3.64 2.56 -7.89
CA ILE A 115 2.64 1.74 -8.58
C ILE A 115 3.10 1.41 -10.01
N GLY A 116 3.71 2.38 -10.70
CA GLY A 116 4.32 2.16 -12.01
C GLY A 116 5.40 1.08 -11.97
N ASN A 117 6.23 1.06 -10.91
CA ASN A 117 7.23 0.01 -10.71
C ASN A 117 6.59 -1.36 -10.50
N LEU A 118 5.51 -1.47 -9.72
CA LEU A 118 4.77 -2.73 -9.59
C LEU A 118 4.21 -3.22 -10.93
N ILE A 119 3.66 -2.32 -11.74
CA ILE A 119 3.15 -2.64 -13.09
C ILE A 119 4.31 -3.03 -14.02
N ASN A 120 5.45 -2.38 -13.92
CA ASN A 120 6.62 -2.66 -14.73
C ASN A 120 7.22 -4.05 -14.46
N GLN A 121 7.00 -4.60 -13.27
CA GLN A 121 7.39 -5.96 -12.89
C GLN A 121 6.48 -7.05 -13.49
N ILE A 122 5.35 -6.70 -14.09
CA ILE A 122 4.47 -7.68 -14.75
C ILE A 122 5.24 -8.38 -15.88
N GLY A 123 5.38 -9.70 -15.81
CA GLY A 123 6.12 -10.47 -16.82
C GLY A 123 7.64 -10.27 -16.81
N THR A 124 8.21 -9.67 -15.76
CA THR A 124 9.66 -9.73 -15.57
C THR A 124 9.98 -10.99 -14.77
N THR A 125 10.79 -11.88 -15.34
CA THR A 125 11.24 -13.09 -14.65
C THR A 125 12.01 -12.71 -13.39
N PRO A 126 11.67 -13.26 -12.22
CA PRO A 126 12.47 -13.09 -11.02
C PRO A 126 13.91 -13.58 -11.25
N PRO A 127 14.92 -12.99 -10.60
CA PRO A 127 16.30 -13.44 -10.73
C PRO A 127 16.54 -14.84 -10.11
N SER A 128 15.56 -15.40 -9.39
CA SER A 128 15.64 -16.69 -8.72
C SER A 128 14.93 -17.77 -9.54
N PHE A 129 15.62 -18.89 -9.78
CA PHE A 129 15.06 -20.09 -10.44
C PHE A 129 13.90 -20.72 -9.66
N TYR A 130 13.70 -20.35 -8.39
CA TYR A 130 12.65 -20.88 -7.52
C TYR A 130 11.34 -20.08 -7.60
N ASP A 131 11.39 -18.83 -8.07
CA ASP A 131 10.22 -17.99 -8.31
C ASP A 131 9.83 -18.06 -9.79
N ARG A 132 9.20 -19.16 -10.21
CA ARG A 132 8.81 -19.35 -11.62
C ARG A 132 7.58 -18.54 -12.05
N GLN A 133 6.89 -17.91 -11.10
CA GLN A 133 5.80 -16.99 -11.36
C GLN A 133 6.35 -15.56 -11.47
N TRP A 134 5.87 -14.80 -12.45
CA TRP A 134 6.22 -13.38 -12.57
C TRP A 134 5.71 -12.56 -11.37
N HIS A 135 4.75 -13.10 -10.61
CA HIS A 135 4.31 -12.59 -9.32
C HIS A 135 4.68 -13.57 -8.19
N ASN A 136 5.22 -13.07 -7.07
CA ASN A 136 5.30 -13.85 -5.84
C ASN A 136 4.33 -13.29 -4.79
N GLU A 137 4.16 -13.98 -3.67
CA GLU A 137 3.24 -13.57 -2.59
C GLU A 137 3.49 -12.12 -2.13
N ARG A 138 4.76 -11.72 -2.04
CA ARG A 138 5.16 -10.36 -1.66
C ARG A 138 4.72 -9.32 -2.69
N TRP A 139 4.86 -9.61 -3.98
CA TRP A 139 4.39 -8.74 -5.05
C TRP A 139 2.87 -8.60 -5.00
N VAL A 140 2.14 -9.72 -4.85
CA VAL A 140 0.68 -9.74 -4.74
C VAL A 140 0.22 -8.92 -3.53
N GLU A 141 0.85 -9.11 -2.37
CA GLU A 141 0.54 -8.35 -1.16
C GLU A 141 0.73 -6.85 -1.36
N ASN A 142 1.85 -6.45 -1.98
CA ASN A 142 2.12 -5.05 -2.31
C ASN A 142 1.07 -4.50 -3.29
N TYR A 143 0.81 -5.21 -4.38
CA TYR A 143 -0.15 -4.78 -5.39
C TYR A 143 -1.55 -4.58 -4.79
N LEU A 144 -2.05 -5.55 -4.02
CA LEU A 144 -3.37 -5.46 -3.38
C LEU A 144 -3.43 -4.44 -2.23
N THR A 145 -2.29 -4.00 -1.72
CA THR A 145 -2.18 -2.93 -0.72
C THR A 145 -2.27 -1.56 -1.36
N PHE A 146 -1.49 -1.34 -2.43
CA PHE A 146 -1.27 -0.02 -3.01
C PHE A 146 -2.14 0.29 -4.23
N VAL A 147 -2.86 -0.70 -4.75
CA VAL A 147 -3.78 -0.53 -5.90
C VAL A 147 -5.26 -0.78 -5.50
N PRO A 148 -5.83 0.00 -4.55
CA PRO A 148 -7.24 -0.13 -4.20
C PRO A 148 -8.13 0.60 -5.21
N ILE A 149 -8.39 -0.02 -6.37
CA ILE A 149 -9.17 0.55 -7.50
C ILE A 149 -10.54 1.11 -7.09
N LYS A 150 -11.14 0.59 -6.01
CA LYS A 150 -12.45 1.04 -5.50
C LYS A 150 -12.37 2.32 -4.66
N ASN A 151 -11.19 2.73 -4.20
CA ASN A 151 -11.04 3.89 -3.33
C ASN A 151 -11.07 5.20 -4.15
N ALA A 152 -11.84 6.18 -3.66
CA ALA A 152 -12.00 7.47 -4.33
C ALA A 152 -10.68 8.24 -4.46
N TRP A 153 -9.86 8.24 -3.40
CA TRP A 153 -8.55 8.87 -3.41
C TRP A 153 -7.61 8.23 -4.45
N PHE A 154 -7.69 6.91 -4.64
CA PHE A 154 -6.86 6.21 -5.61
C PHE A 154 -7.24 6.64 -7.02
N LYS A 155 -8.54 6.69 -7.32
CA LYS A 155 -9.04 7.18 -8.61
C LYS A 155 -8.60 8.62 -8.88
N ALA A 156 -8.56 9.47 -7.85
CA ALA A 156 -8.13 10.86 -7.96
C ALA A 156 -6.64 11.05 -8.28
N LEU A 157 -5.80 10.01 -8.12
CA LEU A 157 -4.40 10.06 -8.55
C LEU A 157 -4.27 10.12 -10.08
N TRP A 158 -5.22 9.57 -10.82
CA TRP A 158 -5.06 9.25 -12.23
C TRP A 158 -5.99 10.07 -13.11
N ASN A 159 -5.52 10.42 -14.30
CA ASN A 159 -6.42 10.93 -15.32
C ASN A 159 -7.36 9.82 -15.81
N LYS A 160 -8.44 10.20 -16.52
CA LYS A 160 -9.47 9.25 -16.96
C LYS A 160 -8.90 8.11 -17.80
N LYS A 161 -7.92 8.36 -18.68
CA LYS A 161 -7.33 7.33 -19.56
C LYS A 161 -6.45 6.38 -18.76
N GLU A 162 -5.54 6.91 -17.92
CA GLU A 162 -4.68 6.13 -17.03
C GLU A 162 -5.52 5.20 -16.14
N PHE A 163 -6.55 5.74 -15.48
CA PHE A 163 -7.39 4.98 -14.57
C PHE A 163 -8.11 3.80 -15.23
N GLN A 164 -8.57 3.98 -16.48
CA GLN A 164 -9.22 2.88 -17.21
C GLN A 164 -8.25 1.74 -17.51
N VAL A 165 -7.02 2.07 -17.92
CA VAL A 165 -5.98 1.05 -18.16
C VAL A 165 -5.63 0.33 -16.86
N LEU A 166 -5.44 1.07 -15.77
CA LEU A 166 -5.18 0.48 -14.44
C LEU A 166 -6.32 -0.42 -13.96
N LYS A 167 -7.57 -0.02 -14.21
CA LYS A 167 -8.74 -0.84 -13.87
C LYS A 167 -8.74 -2.15 -14.64
N SER A 168 -8.44 -2.12 -15.94
CA SER A 168 -8.34 -3.34 -16.75
C SER A 168 -7.18 -4.24 -16.30
N ILE A 169 -6.01 -3.66 -16.03
CA ILE A 169 -4.85 -4.37 -15.46
C ILE A 169 -5.25 -5.07 -14.15
N HIS A 170 -5.92 -4.35 -13.24
CA HIS A 170 -6.35 -4.90 -11.97
C HIS A 170 -7.34 -6.05 -12.10
N GLN A 171 -8.29 -5.97 -13.04
CA GLN A 171 -9.25 -7.05 -13.28
C GLN A 171 -8.56 -8.34 -13.77
N LEU A 172 -7.59 -8.22 -14.67
CA LEU A 172 -6.81 -9.37 -15.14
C LEU A 172 -5.93 -9.95 -14.05
N ILE A 173 -5.22 -9.10 -13.28
CA ILE A 173 -4.39 -9.55 -12.16
C ILE A 173 -5.22 -10.30 -11.12
N LEU A 174 -6.40 -9.78 -10.75
CA LEU A 174 -7.29 -10.47 -9.82
C LEU A 174 -7.74 -11.82 -10.36
N LYS A 175 -8.05 -11.92 -11.66
CA LYS A 175 -8.42 -13.18 -12.30
C LYS A 175 -7.26 -14.17 -12.29
N GLU A 176 -6.04 -13.73 -12.61
CA GLU A 176 -4.84 -14.58 -12.63
C GLU A 176 -4.47 -15.06 -11.23
N ILE A 177 -4.56 -14.21 -10.20
CA ILE A 177 -4.30 -14.58 -8.79
C ILE A 177 -5.34 -15.57 -8.26
N THR A 178 -6.60 -15.49 -8.71
CA THR A 178 -7.67 -16.39 -8.22
C THR A 178 -7.84 -17.66 -9.04
N SER A 179 -7.35 -17.71 -10.28
CA SER A 179 -7.25 -18.94 -11.06
C SER A 179 -6.15 -19.86 -10.51
N GLU A 180 -6.34 -21.17 -10.61
CA GLU A 180 -5.49 -22.20 -9.97
C GLU A 180 -3.98 -21.90 -10.06
N PRO A 181 -3.26 -21.90 -8.93
CA PRO A 181 -1.88 -21.39 -8.81
C PRO A 181 -0.82 -22.21 -9.57
N ASP A 182 -1.16 -23.39 -10.09
CA ASP A 182 -0.15 -24.37 -10.52
C ASP A 182 0.31 -24.23 -11.98
N ILE A 183 -0.25 -23.31 -12.78
CA ILE A 183 -0.08 -23.35 -14.25
C ILE A 183 0.33 -22.01 -14.90
N VAL A 184 0.13 -20.85 -14.26
CA VAL A 184 0.37 -19.56 -14.93
C VAL A 184 1.80 -19.05 -14.68
N TYR A 185 2.74 -19.52 -15.51
CA TYR A 185 4.15 -19.09 -15.46
C TYR A 185 4.39 -17.73 -16.13
N SER A 186 3.47 -17.27 -16.97
CA SER A 186 3.63 -16.06 -17.78
C SER A 186 2.33 -15.25 -17.78
N PRO A 187 2.42 -13.90 -17.74
CA PRO A 187 1.24 -13.06 -17.85
C PRO A 187 0.57 -13.26 -19.21
N THR A 188 -0.74 -13.09 -19.25
CA THR A 188 -1.47 -13.11 -20.53
C THR A 188 -0.96 -12.04 -21.49
N GLU A 189 -1.04 -12.30 -22.81
CA GLU A 189 -0.67 -11.31 -23.85
C GLU A 189 -1.44 -10.00 -23.66
N THR A 190 -2.73 -10.08 -23.35
CA THR A 190 -3.57 -8.92 -23.03
C THR A 190 -3.04 -8.13 -21.83
N LEU A 191 -2.54 -8.79 -20.79
CA LEU A 191 -1.95 -8.11 -19.64
C LEU A 191 -0.64 -7.39 -20.00
N LEU A 192 0.18 -7.99 -20.88
CA LEU A 192 1.39 -7.35 -21.41
C LEU A 192 1.09 -6.15 -22.32
N GLU A 193 0.08 -6.25 -23.18
CA GLU A 193 -0.39 -5.12 -23.99
C GLU A 193 -0.86 -3.96 -23.12
N LEU A 194 -1.65 -4.25 -22.08
CA LEU A 194 -2.13 -3.24 -21.13
C LEU A 194 -0.97 -2.60 -20.34
N LYS A 195 0.03 -3.39 -19.94
CA LYS A 195 1.27 -2.88 -19.33
C LYS A 195 1.98 -1.90 -20.27
N ASN A 196 2.13 -2.25 -21.55
CA ASN A 196 2.78 -1.39 -22.54
C ASN A 196 1.98 -0.11 -22.81
N ARG A 197 0.65 -0.23 -22.88
CA ARG A 197 -0.25 0.93 -22.98
C ARG A 197 -0.19 1.83 -21.74
N TYR A 198 -0.05 1.26 -20.54
CA TYR A 198 0.17 2.06 -19.34
C TYR A 198 1.47 2.87 -19.45
N LYS A 199 2.57 2.24 -19.87
CA LYS A 199 3.86 2.93 -20.08
C LYS A 199 3.75 4.07 -21.08
N SER A 200 3.08 3.87 -22.21
CA SER A 200 2.92 4.92 -23.23
C SER A 200 2.06 6.10 -22.77
N LEU A 201 1.30 5.97 -21.67
CA LEU A 201 0.52 7.06 -21.09
C LEU A 201 1.28 7.86 -20.01
N GLN A 202 2.45 7.37 -19.58
CA GLN A 202 3.32 8.06 -18.61
C GLN A 202 4.36 8.98 -19.28
N HIS A 203 4.45 8.95 -20.62
CA HIS A 203 5.27 9.81 -21.48
C HIS A 203 4.40 10.80 -22.23
#